data_AF-Q061S6-F1
#
_entry.id   AF-Q061S6-F1
#
_cell.length_a   1.000
_cell.length_b   1.000
_cell.length_c   1.000
_cell.angle_alpha   90.00
_cell.angle_beta   90.00
_cell.angle_gamma   90.00
#
_symmetry.space_group_name_H-M   'P 1'
#
loop_
_entity.id
_entity.type
_entity.pdbx_description
1 polymer ?
#
loop_
_entity_poly.entity_id
_entity_poly.type
_entity_poly.pdbx_seq_one_letter_code
_entity_poly.pdbx_strand_id
1 'polypeptide(L)'
;MKSVTVGFMVVAPTAQRLSLQCEAIAADTTTIRSLDWERSRFDIEFGLRNGTTYNSFLVRGERTALIDSSHAKFRDSWIPLLKDQIDPSAIDVLIVSHTEPDHSGLIGDLIDLNPEIEIVGSKVAIQFLQDQVHRPFRSRAVKSGEELDLGTNPDSGVQHRFEFLSAPNLHWPDTIFSFDHGTGTLYTCDAFGLHYCSEELFDSDPGAIAPDFRFYYDCLMGPNARSVLQALKRMDSLPEINTVAVGHGPLLRHHLSQWLNDYREWSGQRSKGESYAAVCYLSQYGFSDRISQAIAHGIGKADAQVQLVDLRATDPQELTALVGEAKAVVVPTWPEEPDADVQAAIGTLLAALHPKQLVGVYDAFGGNDEPIDAVADQLRSQGQKQAFAPLRIRQLPQGSDYQRCEESGTDLGQLLTKEKTIAAMKSLDGDLDKALGRVSGGLYVVTASQGSGESQRRSAMVASWVSQASFSPPGLTVAVAKDRAIEALMQVGDRFVLNVLRDDNHQPLLRHFLKRFPPGADRFAGVAVLDDVADGGPVLSDALAFLGCRVEQRMEGPDHWIIYAVVEQGNVADADGSTAVHHRKVGNHY
;
A
#
# COMPACT_ATOMS: atom_id res chain seq x y z
N MET A 1 -9.41 29.88 -48.46
CA MET A 1 -10.12 29.64 -47.18
C MET A 1 -10.86 28.32 -47.26
N LYS A 2 -10.26 27.24 -46.77
CA LYS A 2 -10.97 26.00 -46.45
C LYS A 2 -10.56 25.67 -45.02
N SER A 3 -11.51 25.83 -44.11
CA SER A 3 -11.40 25.50 -42.69
C SER A 3 -11.36 23.97 -42.59
N VAL A 4 -10.30 23.45 -41.98
CA VAL A 4 -10.21 22.06 -41.54
C VAL A 4 -10.53 22.09 -40.05
N THR A 5 -11.75 21.67 -39.73
CA THR A 5 -12.20 21.48 -38.35
C THR A 5 -11.56 20.21 -37.81
N VAL A 6 -10.62 20.37 -36.87
CA VAL A 6 -10.05 19.25 -36.12
C VAL A 6 -11.09 18.82 -35.09
N GLY A 7 -11.70 17.66 -35.30
CA GLY A 7 -12.61 17.05 -34.33
C GLY A 7 -11.81 16.50 -33.16
N PHE A 8 -12.06 17.05 -31.96
CA PHE A 8 -11.61 16.44 -30.71
C PHE A 8 -12.36 15.11 -30.53
N MET A 9 -11.65 13.99 -30.62
CA MET A 9 -12.15 12.71 -30.12
C MET A 9 -12.18 12.81 -28.59
N VAL A 10 -13.37 13.05 -28.05
CA VAL A 10 -13.65 12.77 -26.64
C VAL A 10 -13.57 11.26 -26.50
N VAL A 11 -12.53 10.76 -25.85
CA VAL A 11 -12.44 9.36 -25.43
C VAL A 11 -13.62 9.12 -24.48
N ALA A 12 -14.57 8.30 -24.90
CA ALA A 12 -15.66 7.87 -24.02
C ALA A 12 -15.07 7.15 -22.80
N PRO A 13 -15.61 7.34 -21.58
CA PRO A 13 -15.17 6.56 -20.44
C PRO A 13 -15.37 5.08 -20.76
N THR A 14 -14.31 4.29 -20.69
CA THR A 14 -14.36 2.83 -20.77
C THR A 14 -15.33 2.33 -19.69
N ALA A 15 -16.31 1.52 -20.08
CA ALA A 15 -17.27 0.94 -19.15
C ALA A 15 -16.54 -0.01 -18.20
N GLN A 16 -16.65 0.21 -16.89
CA GLN A 16 -16.07 -0.65 -15.85
C GLN A 16 -16.36 -2.12 -16.15
N ARG A 17 -15.31 -2.88 -16.46
CA ARG A 17 -15.41 -4.33 -16.65
C ARG A 17 -15.49 -5.01 -15.29
N LEU A 18 -16.71 -5.29 -14.85
CA LEU A 18 -17.03 -6.03 -13.63
C LEU A 18 -17.59 -7.41 -14.00
N SER A 19 -17.14 -8.47 -13.33
CA SER A 19 -17.68 -9.83 -13.49
C SER A 19 -17.72 -10.58 -12.17
N LEU A 20 -18.42 -11.70 -12.12
CA LEU A 20 -18.47 -12.59 -10.95
C LEU A 20 -17.98 -13.98 -11.34
N GLN A 21 -17.36 -14.67 -10.38
CA GLN A 21 -17.01 -16.08 -10.47
C GLN A 21 -17.52 -16.80 -9.22
N CYS A 22 -18.15 -17.96 -9.41
CA CYS A 22 -18.69 -18.78 -8.33
C CYS A 22 -18.22 -20.22 -8.50
N GLU A 23 -17.33 -20.67 -7.62
CA GLU A 23 -16.61 -21.94 -7.77
C GLU A 23 -16.46 -22.65 -6.42
N ALA A 24 -16.45 -23.98 -6.42
CA ALA A 24 -16.15 -24.75 -5.22
C ALA A 24 -14.66 -24.68 -4.89
N ILE A 25 -14.31 -24.38 -3.65
CA ILE A 25 -12.91 -24.31 -3.21
C ILE A 25 -12.53 -25.51 -2.34
N ALA A 26 -13.45 -26.03 -1.54
CA ALA A 26 -13.26 -27.20 -0.69
C ALA A 26 -14.60 -27.95 -0.55
N ALA A 27 -14.62 -29.03 0.25
CA ALA A 27 -15.88 -29.67 0.61
C ALA A 27 -16.84 -28.62 1.22
N ASP A 28 -18.07 -28.60 0.71
CA ASP A 28 -19.18 -27.74 1.14
C ASP A 28 -18.93 -26.22 1.13
N THR A 29 -17.82 -25.80 0.53
CA THR A 29 -17.35 -24.43 0.52
C THR A 29 -17.28 -23.89 -0.90
N THR A 30 -18.04 -22.85 -1.17
CA THR A 30 -18.08 -22.14 -2.45
C THR A 30 -17.59 -20.71 -2.27
N THR A 31 -16.74 -20.22 -3.16
CA THR A 31 -16.40 -18.79 -3.19
C THR A 31 -17.33 -18.06 -4.15
N ILE A 32 -17.68 -16.81 -3.81
CA ILE A 32 -18.25 -15.83 -4.73
C ILE A 32 -17.20 -14.72 -4.84
N ARG A 33 -16.49 -14.69 -5.98
CA ARG A 33 -15.45 -13.71 -6.29
C ARG A 33 -16.04 -12.60 -7.15
N SER A 34 -15.81 -11.37 -6.72
CA SER A 34 -16.20 -10.17 -7.47
C SER A 34 -14.99 -9.60 -8.19
N LEU A 35 -14.91 -9.82 -9.50
CA LEU A 35 -13.75 -9.51 -10.33
C LEU A 35 -13.86 -8.08 -10.86
N ASP A 36 -12.96 -7.20 -10.41
CA ASP A 36 -12.83 -5.84 -10.91
C ASP A 36 -11.56 -5.71 -11.75
N TRP A 37 -11.74 -5.70 -13.07
CA TRP A 37 -10.64 -5.68 -14.03
C TRP A 37 -10.02 -4.31 -14.23
N GLU A 38 -10.71 -3.23 -13.83
CA GLU A 38 -10.37 -1.86 -14.19
C GLU A 38 -10.14 -0.94 -12.99
N ARG A 39 -10.14 -1.45 -11.75
CA ARG A 39 -9.79 -0.65 -10.56
C ARG A 39 -8.43 0.01 -10.81
N SER A 40 -8.44 1.34 -10.92
CA SER A 40 -7.26 2.16 -11.13
C SER A 40 -6.85 2.89 -9.84
N ARG A 41 -5.56 3.19 -9.75
CA ARG A 41 -4.74 3.69 -8.62
C ARG A 41 -5.27 4.93 -7.84
N PHE A 42 -6.30 4.78 -7.01
CA PHE A 42 -6.76 5.89 -6.13
C PHE A 42 -6.59 5.67 -4.63
N ASP A 43 -6.18 4.49 -4.16
CA ASP A 43 -5.68 4.30 -2.79
C ASP A 43 -4.15 4.00 -2.81
N ILE A 44 -3.45 4.26 -1.70
CA ILE A 44 -1.97 4.11 -1.58
C ILE A 44 -1.49 2.70 -1.88
N GLU A 45 -2.40 1.74 -1.74
CA GLU A 45 -2.22 0.30 -1.84
C GLU A 45 -2.14 -0.20 -3.28
N PHE A 46 -2.16 0.70 -4.25
CA PHE A 46 -2.49 0.32 -5.61
C PHE A 46 -1.48 0.84 -6.63
N GLY A 47 -0.44 0.06 -6.84
CA GLY A 47 0.27 -0.05 -8.12
C GLY A 47 -0.55 -0.80 -9.18
N LEU A 48 -1.88 -0.82 -9.06
CA LEU A 48 -2.81 -1.65 -9.85
C LEU A 48 -2.53 -1.53 -11.33
N ARG A 49 -2.06 -2.64 -11.90
CA ARG A 49 -2.19 -2.92 -13.34
C ARG A 49 -3.19 -3.99 -13.64
N ASN A 50 -3.39 -4.89 -12.68
CA ASN A 50 -4.02 -6.17 -12.92
C ASN A 50 -5.43 -6.23 -12.34
N GLY A 51 -6.01 -5.10 -11.91
CA GLY A 51 -7.30 -5.08 -11.22
C GLY A 51 -7.25 -5.75 -9.84
N THR A 52 -8.41 -6.06 -9.27
CA THR A 52 -8.51 -6.80 -8.00
C THR A 52 -9.75 -7.69 -7.94
N THR A 53 -9.89 -8.47 -6.88
CA THR A 53 -11.10 -9.22 -6.57
C THR A 53 -11.59 -8.92 -5.16
N TYR A 54 -12.87 -9.15 -4.90
CA TYR A 54 -13.47 -9.16 -3.57
C TYR A 54 -14.12 -10.53 -3.36
N ASN A 55 -13.46 -11.36 -2.57
CA ASN A 55 -13.82 -12.75 -2.39
C ASN A 55 -14.63 -12.92 -1.10
N SER A 56 -15.81 -13.53 -1.23
CA SER A 56 -16.65 -13.99 -0.12
C SER A 56 -16.84 -15.51 -0.20
N PHE A 57 -17.24 -16.15 0.89
CA PHE A 57 -17.28 -17.62 0.96
C PHE A 57 -18.55 -18.14 1.63
N LEU A 58 -19.21 -19.11 1.00
CA LEU A 58 -20.40 -19.79 1.51
C LEU A 58 -20.03 -21.20 1.94
N VAL A 59 -20.18 -21.49 3.23
CA VAL A 59 -19.82 -22.76 3.88
C VAL A 59 -21.07 -23.43 4.43
N ARG A 60 -21.34 -24.67 3.98
CA ARG A 60 -22.58 -25.39 4.29
C ARG A 60 -22.32 -26.54 5.27
N GLY A 61 -22.71 -26.40 6.54
CA GLY A 61 -22.78 -27.49 7.52
C GLY A 61 -24.22 -27.96 7.74
N GLU A 62 -24.57 -28.34 8.99
CA GLU A 62 -25.99 -28.36 9.43
C GLU A 62 -26.57 -26.94 9.46
N ARG A 63 -25.71 -25.97 9.78
CA ARG A 63 -25.92 -24.53 9.67
C ARG A 63 -25.07 -23.97 8.54
N THR A 64 -25.54 -22.91 7.89
CA THR A 64 -24.80 -22.25 6.81
C THR A 64 -24.15 -20.96 7.29
N ALA A 65 -22.88 -20.78 6.96
CA ALA A 65 -22.17 -19.51 7.16
C ALA A 65 -21.80 -18.86 5.83
N LEU A 66 -21.98 -17.55 5.76
CA LEU A 66 -21.35 -16.67 4.78
C LEU A 66 -20.16 -15.98 5.45
N ILE A 67 -19.02 -15.88 4.76
CA ILE A 67 -17.81 -15.21 5.24
C ILE A 67 -17.55 -14.01 4.35
N ASP A 68 -17.55 -12.84 4.97
CA ASP A 68 -17.48 -11.51 4.35
C ASP A 68 -18.54 -11.29 3.25
N SER A 69 -18.48 -10.12 2.61
CA SER A 69 -19.36 -9.78 1.49
C SER A 69 -18.53 -9.20 0.33
N SER A 70 -19.08 -8.26 -0.42
CA SER A 70 -18.40 -7.63 -1.54
C SER A 70 -18.52 -6.11 -1.47
N HIS A 71 -17.81 -5.43 -2.36
CA HIS A 71 -17.90 -4.01 -2.54
C HIS A 71 -19.28 -3.63 -3.09
N ALA A 72 -19.86 -2.54 -2.57
CA ALA A 72 -21.17 -2.01 -2.97
C ALA A 72 -21.40 -1.86 -4.49
N LYS A 73 -20.35 -1.68 -5.31
CA LYS A 73 -20.48 -1.59 -6.78
C LYS A 73 -20.92 -2.89 -7.44
N PHE A 74 -20.75 -4.04 -6.77
CA PHE A 74 -21.21 -5.34 -7.26
C PHE A 74 -22.63 -5.69 -6.82
N ARG A 75 -23.31 -4.83 -6.05
CA ARG A 75 -24.63 -5.09 -5.45
C ARG A 75 -25.63 -5.72 -6.42
N ASP A 76 -25.78 -5.12 -7.59
CA ASP A 76 -26.80 -5.51 -8.58
C ASP A 76 -26.49 -6.84 -9.29
N SER A 77 -25.25 -7.32 -9.22
CA SER A 77 -24.85 -8.63 -9.76
C SER A 77 -24.66 -9.69 -8.67
N TRP A 78 -24.13 -9.30 -7.51
CA TRP A 78 -23.73 -10.21 -6.44
C TRP A 78 -24.94 -10.72 -5.66
N ILE A 79 -25.92 -9.85 -5.36
CA ILE A 79 -27.14 -10.24 -4.64
C ILE A 79 -27.98 -11.26 -5.44
N PRO A 80 -28.20 -11.08 -6.76
CA PRO A 80 -28.83 -12.13 -7.58
C PRO A 80 -28.05 -13.45 -7.55
N LEU A 81 -26.73 -13.40 -7.71
CA LEU A 81 -25.91 -14.61 -7.67
C LEU A 81 -26.00 -15.33 -6.32
N LEU A 82 -25.99 -14.60 -5.20
CA LEU A 82 -26.19 -15.19 -3.88
C LEU A 82 -27.54 -15.92 -3.81
N LYS A 83 -28.63 -15.29 -4.29
CA LYS A 83 -29.97 -15.89 -4.30
C LYS A 83 -30.06 -17.15 -5.16
N ASP A 84 -29.26 -17.24 -6.22
CA ASP A 84 -29.15 -18.44 -7.04
C ASP A 84 -28.40 -19.57 -6.31
N GLN A 85 -27.47 -19.23 -5.41
CA GLN A 85 -26.69 -20.20 -4.63
C GLN A 85 -27.38 -20.68 -3.36
N ILE A 86 -28.17 -19.82 -2.72
CA ILE A 86 -28.91 -20.11 -1.48
C ILE A 86 -30.02 -19.08 -1.25
N ASP A 87 -31.11 -19.48 -0.60
CA ASP A 87 -32.05 -18.52 -0.01
C ASP A 87 -31.31 -17.72 1.09
N PRO A 88 -31.15 -16.38 0.97
CA PRO A 88 -30.42 -15.61 1.97
C PRO A 88 -30.97 -15.75 3.40
N SER A 89 -32.27 -16.06 3.55
CA SER A 89 -32.88 -16.31 4.86
C SER A 89 -32.45 -17.62 5.53
N ALA A 90 -31.84 -18.54 4.76
CA ALA A 90 -31.26 -19.79 5.25
C ALA A 90 -29.79 -19.68 5.67
N ILE A 91 -29.19 -18.48 5.56
CA ILE A 91 -27.83 -18.23 6.07
C ILE A 91 -27.94 -17.97 7.57
N ASP A 92 -27.43 -18.87 8.39
CA ASP A 92 -27.51 -18.76 9.86
C ASP A 92 -26.54 -17.70 10.41
N VAL A 93 -25.34 -17.63 9.81
CA VAL A 93 -24.23 -16.83 10.34
C VAL A 93 -23.55 -16.04 9.21
N LEU A 94 -23.24 -14.78 9.49
CA LEU A 94 -22.29 -13.99 8.72
C LEU A 94 -21.01 -13.82 9.54
N ILE A 95 -19.93 -14.48 9.14
CA ILE A 95 -18.60 -14.25 9.72
C ILE A 95 -17.98 -13.04 9.03
N VAL A 96 -17.57 -12.04 9.81
CA VAL A 96 -16.89 -10.84 9.32
C VAL A 96 -15.45 -10.87 9.79
N SER A 97 -14.54 -11.08 8.85
CA SER A 97 -13.10 -11.08 9.10
C SER A 97 -12.55 -9.66 9.23
N HIS A 98 -13.11 -8.71 8.47
CA HIS A 98 -12.69 -7.32 8.42
C HIS A 98 -13.84 -6.43 7.86
N THR A 99 -13.89 -5.16 8.28
CA THR A 99 -15.04 -4.27 8.05
C THR A 99 -14.81 -3.16 7.02
N GLU A 100 -13.68 -3.12 6.31
CA GLU A 100 -13.49 -2.13 5.24
C GLU A 100 -14.58 -2.28 4.15
N PRO A 101 -15.14 -1.17 3.61
CA PRO A 101 -16.33 -1.20 2.77
C PRO A 101 -16.25 -2.04 1.49
N ASP A 102 -15.06 -2.43 1.06
CA ASP A 102 -14.89 -3.29 -0.10
C ASP A 102 -15.05 -4.79 0.21
N HIS A 103 -15.11 -5.16 1.49
CA HIS A 103 -15.53 -6.49 1.98
C HIS A 103 -16.85 -6.46 2.77
N SER A 104 -17.20 -5.32 3.37
CA SER A 104 -18.41 -5.16 4.20
C SER A 104 -19.56 -4.45 3.49
N GLY A 105 -19.35 -3.95 2.26
CA GLY A 105 -20.24 -3.03 1.57
C GLY A 105 -21.65 -3.53 1.29
N LEU A 106 -21.88 -4.85 1.33
CA LEU A 106 -23.21 -5.46 1.13
C LEU A 106 -23.83 -6.04 2.41
N ILE A 107 -23.20 -5.87 3.58
CA ILE A 107 -23.72 -6.42 4.84
C ILE A 107 -25.08 -5.81 5.20
N GLY A 108 -25.30 -4.54 4.91
CA GLY A 108 -26.61 -3.90 5.10
C GLY A 108 -27.72 -4.58 4.28
N ASP A 109 -27.43 -4.96 3.02
CA ASP A 109 -28.37 -5.69 2.17
C ASP A 109 -28.63 -7.11 2.70
N LEU A 110 -27.62 -7.78 3.25
CA LEU A 110 -27.77 -9.10 3.85
C LEU A 110 -28.68 -9.07 5.09
N ILE A 111 -28.55 -8.04 5.93
CA ILE A 111 -29.44 -7.84 7.09
C ILE A 111 -30.88 -7.58 6.63
N ASP A 112 -31.08 -6.82 5.55
CA ASP A 112 -32.42 -6.55 5.01
C ASP A 112 -33.07 -7.83 4.42
N LEU A 113 -32.26 -8.72 3.84
CA LEU A 113 -32.71 -10.01 3.30
C LEU A 113 -32.93 -11.07 4.40
N ASN A 114 -32.15 -11.02 5.47
CA ASN A 114 -32.25 -11.91 6.62
C ASN A 114 -32.01 -11.16 7.93
N PRO A 115 -33.07 -10.57 8.53
CA PRO A 115 -32.95 -9.82 9.79
C PRO A 115 -32.53 -10.67 11.00
N GLU A 116 -32.59 -11.99 10.88
CA GLU A 116 -32.30 -12.94 11.95
C GLU A 116 -30.86 -13.46 11.91
N ILE A 117 -30.09 -13.13 10.87
CA ILE A 117 -28.69 -13.56 10.69
C ILE A 117 -27.83 -13.14 11.90
N GLU A 118 -27.03 -14.06 12.43
CA GLU A 118 -26.07 -13.76 13.48
C GLU A 118 -24.74 -13.29 12.86
N ILE A 119 -24.33 -12.05 13.14
CA ILE A 119 -23.04 -11.52 12.69
C ILE A 119 -21.95 -11.86 13.71
N VAL A 120 -20.95 -12.63 13.30
CA VAL A 120 -19.83 -13.08 14.14
C VAL A 120 -18.55 -12.36 13.69
N GLY A 121 -17.85 -11.71 14.61
CA GLY A 121 -16.61 -10.99 14.29
C GLY A 121 -15.86 -10.58 15.55
N SER A 122 -14.73 -9.89 15.40
CA SER A 122 -14.03 -9.34 16.57
C SER A 122 -14.89 -8.29 17.27
N LYS A 123 -14.62 -8.01 18.56
CA LYS A 123 -15.34 -6.94 19.27
C LYS A 123 -15.27 -5.60 18.53
N VAL A 124 -14.10 -5.28 17.97
CA VAL A 124 -13.86 -4.05 17.22
C VAL A 124 -14.62 -4.07 15.89
N ALA A 125 -14.67 -5.20 15.18
CA ALA A 125 -15.45 -5.36 13.96
C ALA A 125 -16.94 -5.11 14.19
N ILE A 126 -17.51 -5.69 15.27
CA ILE A 126 -18.92 -5.48 15.61
C ILE A 126 -19.21 -4.01 15.93
N GLN A 127 -18.31 -3.32 16.64
CA GLN A 127 -18.43 -1.89 16.91
C GLN A 127 -18.40 -1.09 15.60
N PHE A 128 -17.43 -1.35 14.73
CA PHE A 128 -17.31 -0.66 13.45
C PHE A 128 -18.55 -0.86 12.56
N LEU A 129 -19.10 -2.07 12.50
CA LEU A 129 -20.31 -2.34 11.72
C LEU A 129 -21.56 -1.63 12.26
N GLN A 130 -21.68 -1.44 13.58
CA GLN A 130 -22.80 -0.68 14.16
C GLN A 130 -22.81 0.76 13.62
N ASP A 131 -21.61 1.35 13.52
CA ASP A 131 -21.42 2.70 13.01
C ASP A 131 -21.54 2.78 11.47
N GLN A 132 -21.28 1.70 10.74
CA GLN A 132 -21.42 1.69 9.27
C GLN A 132 -22.85 1.42 8.80
N VAL A 133 -23.55 0.47 9.42
CA VAL A 133 -24.84 -0.04 8.92
C VAL A 133 -26.03 0.76 9.50
N HIS A 134 -25.82 1.45 10.62
CA HIS A 134 -26.80 2.32 11.30
C HIS A 134 -28.17 1.67 11.58
N ARG A 135 -28.18 0.35 11.85
CA ARG A 135 -29.39 -0.40 12.19
C ARG A 135 -29.03 -1.56 13.15
N PRO A 136 -29.98 -2.02 13.99
CA PRO A 136 -29.71 -3.14 14.88
C PRO A 136 -29.57 -4.44 14.09
N PHE A 137 -28.65 -5.31 14.53
CA PHE A 137 -28.46 -6.66 14.04
C PHE A 137 -28.08 -7.58 15.19
N ARG A 138 -28.28 -8.90 15.02
CA ARG A 138 -27.78 -9.89 15.99
C ARG A 138 -26.29 -10.04 15.80
N SER A 139 -25.53 -10.05 16.90
CA SER A 139 -24.08 -10.16 16.82
C SER A 139 -23.49 -10.97 17.96
N ARG A 140 -22.38 -11.65 17.65
CA ARG A 140 -21.52 -12.31 18.63
C ARG A 140 -20.07 -11.89 18.42
N ALA A 141 -19.51 -11.19 19.40
CA ALA A 141 -18.09 -10.88 19.42
C ALA A 141 -17.28 -12.15 19.80
N VAL A 142 -16.22 -12.44 19.05
CA VAL A 142 -15.32 -13.58 19.28
C VAL A 142 -13.86 -13.10 19.44
N LYS A 143 -13.03 -13.95 20.05
CA LYS A 143 -11.59 -13.73 20.28
C LYS A 143 -10.80 -14.99 19.93
N SER A 144 -9.47 -14.88 19.90
CA SER A 144 -8.57 -16.03 19.71
C SER A 144 -8.95 -17.24 20.56
N GLY A 145 -9.10 -18.40 19.90
CA GLY A 145 -9.39 -19.70 20.51
C GLY A 145 -10.87 -19.94 20.82
N GLU A 146 -11.77 -18.99 20.53
CA GLU A 146 -13.21 -19.29 20.52
C GLU A 146 -13.60 -20.05 19.26
N GLU A 147 -14.68 -20.82 19.37
CA GLU A 147 -15.17 -21.67 18.29
C GLU A 147 -16.63 -21.36 17.90
N LEU A 148 -16.94 -21.66 16.64
CA LEU A 148 -18.28 -21.69 16.07
C LEU A 148 -18.48 -23.02 15.33
N ASP A 149 -19.38 -23.86 15.83
CA ASP A 149 -19.73 -25.13 15.20
C ASP A 149 -20.94 -24.92 14.26
N LEU A 150 -20.76 -25.30 12.98
CA LEU A 150 -21.83 -25.34 12.00
C LEU A 150 -22.43 -26.74 11.85
N GLY A 151 -21.94 -27.73 12.60
CA GLY A 151 -22.39 -29.12 12.54
C GLY A 151 -21.83 -29.89 11.34
N THR A 152 -22.33 -31.12 11.18
CA THR A 152 -21.95 -32.02 10.09
C THR A 152 -22.87 -31.86 8.89
N ASN A 153 -22.32 -31.47 7.74
CA ASN A 153 -23.10 -31.43 6.51
C ASN A 153 -23.70 -32.83 6.23
N PRO A 154 -25.02 -32.96 6.07
CA PRO A 154 -25.67 -34.26 5.92
C PRO A 154 -25.35 -34.96 4.59
N ASP A 155 -24.96 -34.21 3.56
CA ASP A 155 -24.66 -34.72 2.23
C ASP A 155 -23.20 -35.17 2.10
N SER A 156 -22.25 -34.38 2.61
CA SER A 156 -20.82 -34.67 2.50
C SER A 156 -20.27 -35.48 3.68
N GLY A 157 -20.92 -35.40 4.85
CA GLY A 157 -20.43 -35.95 6.12
C GLY A 157 -19.28 -35.16 6.74
N VAL A 158 -18.94 -33.97 6.22
CA VAL A 158 -17.88 -33.12 6.76
C VAL A 158 -18.43 -32.29 7.92
N GLN A 159 -17.73 -32.29 9.04
CA GLN A 159 -18.03 -31.41 10.18
C GLN A 159 -17.29 -30.09 10.03
N HIS A 160 -18.03 -28.98 10.01
CA HIS A 160 -17.44 -27.65 9.94
C HIS A 160 -17.43 -27.00 11.33
N ARG A 161 -16.23 -26.89 11.90
CA ARG A 161 -15.99 -26.19 13.18
C ARG A 161 -14.95 -25.12 12.94
N PHE A 162 -15.34 -23.87 13.18
CA PHE A 162 -14.47 -22.71 13.05
C PHE A 162 -13.75 -22.44 14.36
N GLU A 163 -12.45 -22.15 14.28
CA GLU A 163 -11.63 -21.58 15.35
C GLU A 163 -11.19 -20.17 14.94
N PHE A 164 -11.36 -19.19 15.83
CA PHE A 164 -11.01 -17.79 15.53
C PHE A 164 -9.60 -17.44 16.02
N LEU A 165 -8.88 -16.61 15.25
CA LEU A 165 -7.55 -16.12 15.58
C LEU A 165 -7.51 -14.59 15.41
N SER A 166 -7.43 -13.86 16.51
CA SER A 166 -7.24 -12.41 16.48
C SER A 166 -5.95 -12.06 15.73
N ALA A 167 -6.07 -11.15 14.77
CA ALA A 167 -4.99 -10.70 13.92
C ALA A 167 -5.02 -9.16 13.75
N PRO A 168 -5.12 -8.39 14.85
CA PRO A 168 -5.32 -6.94 14.77
C PRO A 168 -4.16 -6.26 14.06
N ASN A 169 -4.48 -5.17 13.39
CA ASN A 169 -3.59 -4.34 12.58
C ASN A 169 -3.03 -5.07 11.35
N LEU A 170 -3.76 -6.07 10.82
CA LEU A 170 -3.49 -6.75 9.53
C LEU A 170 -4.62 -6.51 8.50
N HIS A 171 -4.78 -5.30 7.97
CA HIS A 171 -4.03 -4.09 8.31
C HIS A 171 -4.79 -3.16 9.29
N TRP A 172 -6.04 -3.51 9.60
CA TRP A 172 -6.92 -2.77 10.51
C TRP A 172 -7.05 -3.45 11.88
N PRO A 173 -7.41 -2.70 12.94
CA PRO A 173 -7.48 -3.21 14.31
C PRO A 173 -8.59 -4.27 14.53
N ASP A 174 -9.57 -4.35 13.63
CA ASP A 174 -10.70 -5.26 13.71
C ASP A 174 -10.43 -6.65 13.13
N THR A 175 -9.32 -6.83 12.39
CA THR A 175 -9.02 -8.06 11.66
C THR A 175 -9.00 -9.30 12.57
N ILE A 176 -9.75 -10.33 12.17
CA ILE A 176 -9.78 -11.65 12.80
C ILE A 176 -9.85 -12.74 11.74
N PHE A 177 -9.01 -13.76 11.87
CA PHE A 177 -9.05 -14.92 10.99
C PHE A 177 -10.01 -15.96 11.54
N SER A 178 -10.58 -16.77 10.63
CA SER A 178 -11.40 -17.92 10.99
C SER A 178 -10.87 -19.17 10.29
N PHE A 179 -10.57 -20.22 11.03
CA PHE A 179 -10.04 -21.48 10.52
C PHE A 179 -11.11 -22.57 10.58
N ASP A 180 -11.47 -23.15 9.44
CA ASP A 180 -12.39 -24.28 9.37
C ASP A 180 -11.64 -25.61 9.51
N HIS A 181 -11.84 -26.30 10.62
CA HIS A 181 -11.25 -27.62 10.90
C HIS A 181 -11.72 -28.70 9.92
N GLY A 182 -12.88 -28.55 9.30
CA GLY A 182 -13.43 -29.55 8.36
C GLY A 182 -12.66 -29.62 7.05
N THR A 183 -12.20 -28.47 6.56
CA THR A 183 -11.51 -28.35 5.26
C THR A 183 -10.03 -27.98 5.36
N GLY A 184 -9.59 -27.51 6.53
CA GLY A 184 -8.26 -26.92 6.69
C GLY A 184 -8.12 -25.57 5.99
N THR A 185 -9.23 -24.83 5.82
CA THR A 185 -9.24 -23.53 5.15
C THR A 185 -9.16 -22.41 6.19
N LEU A 186 -8.19 -21.51 6.03
CA LEU A 186 -8.05 -20.29 6.83
C LEU A 186 -8.56 -19.08 6.03
N TYR A 187 -9.56 -18.39 6.54
CA TYR A 187 -10.11 -17.17 5.94
C TYR A 187 -9.45 -15.95 6.58
N THR A 188 -8.82 -15.10 5.76
CA THR A 188 -7.90 -14.05 6.24
C THR A 188 -8.23 -12.65 5.76
N CYS A 189 -9.22 -12.49 4.89
CA CYS A 189 -9.52 -11.23 4.18
C CYS A 189 -8.23 -10.64 3.59
N ASP A 190 -7.81 -9.46 4.03
CA ASP A 190 -6.64 -8.74 3.52
C ASP A 190 -5.32 -9.48 3.72
N ALA A 191 -5.15 -10.14 4.86
CA ALA A 191 -3.87 -10.78 5.16
C ALA A 191 -3.58 -11.88 4.14
N PHE A 192 -2.36 -11.86 3.59
CA PHE A 192 -1.92 -12.70 2.47
C PHE A 192 -2.65 -12.45 1.14
N GLY A 193 -3.45 -11.39 1.03
CA GLY A 193 -4.07 -10.99 -0.22
C GLY A 193 -3.09 -10.41 -1.24
N LEU A 194 -3.61 -10.17 -2.43
CA LEU A 194 -2.96 -9.37 -3.46
C LEU A 194 -3.98 -8.73 -4.39
N HIS A 195 -3.61 -7.60 -4.98
CA HIS A 195 -4.46 -7.01 -6.00
C HIS A 195 -4.07 -7.51 -7.40
N TYR A 196 -4.73 -8.60 -7.78
CA TYR A 196 -4.58 -9.24 -9.09
C TYR A 196 -5.91 -9.85 -9.50
N CYS A 197 -6.59 -9.24 -10.47
CA CYS A 197 -7.81 -9.78 -11.07
C CYS A 197 -7.45 -10.83 -12.12
N SER A 198 -7.90 -12.05 -11.88
CA SER A 198 -7.76 -13.17 -12.80
C SER A 198 -8.91 -14.14 -12.62
N GLU A 199 -9.24 -14.88 -13.67
CA GLU A 199 -10.16 -16.01 -13.62
C GLU A 199 -9.54 -17.23 -12.93
N GLU A 200 -8.21 -17.27 -12.79
CA GLU A 200 -7.52 -18.28 -11.99
C GLU A 200 -7.99 -18.21 -10.53
N LEU A 201 -8.54 -19.32 -10.05
CA LEU A 201 -9.10 -19.44 -8.70
C LEU A 201 -8.02 -19.54 -7.62
N PHE A 202 -6.94 -20.26 -7.94
CA PHE A 202 -5.81 -20.51 -7.05
C PHE A 202 -4.51 -19.91 -7.60
N ASP A 203 -3.47 -19.93 -6.78
CA ASP A 203 -2.11 -19.48 -7.06
C ASP A 203 -1.36 -20.39 -8.05
N SER A 204 -1.92 -20.64 -9.23
CA SER A 204 -1.40 -21.59 -10.22
C SER A 204 -0.05 -21.19 -10.85
N ASP A 205 0.19 -19.88 -11.05
CA ASP A 205 1.46 -19.33 -11.51
C ASP A 205 2.04 -18.36 -10.47
N PRO A 206 2.95 -18.81 -9.60
CA PRO A 206 3.56 -17.94 -8.58
C PRO A 206 4.41 -16.83 -9.22
N GLY A 207 4.99 -17.05 -10.41
CA GLY A 207 5.80 -16.05 -11.09
C GLY A 207 4.98 -14.86 -11.58
N ALA A 208 3.73 -15.12 -12.01
CA ALA A 208 2.81 -14.08 -12.46
C ALA A 208 2.33 -13.18 -11.31
N ILE A 209 2.12 -13.75 -10.12
CA ILE A 209 1.47 -13.03 -8.99
C ILE A 209 2.44 -12.53 -7.92
N ALA A 210 3.66 -13.08 -7.83
CA ALA A 210 4.64 -12.70 -6.79
C ALA A 210 4.93 -11.18 -6.72
N PRO A 211 5.04 -10.43 -7.84
CA PRO A 211 5.27 -8.98 -7.77
C PRO A 211 4.12 -8.23 -7.10
N ASP A 212 2.87 -8.57 -7.43
CA ASP A 212 1.68 -7.94 -6.86
C ASP A 212 1.48 -8.36 -5.40
N PHE A 213 1.79 -9.62 -5.05
CA PHE A 213 1.77 -10.13 -3.67
C PHE A 213 2.79 -9.41 -2.78
N ARG A 214 4.03 -9.22 -3.25
CA ARG A 214 5.04 -8.47 -2.51
C ARG A 214 4.66 -6.99 -2.37
N PHE A 215 4.15 -6.37 -3.43
CA PHE A 215 3.73 -4.98 -3.40
C PHE A 215 2.58 -4.77 -2.39
N TYR A 216 1.58 -5.66 -2.40
CA TYR A 216 0.49 -5.68 -1.43
C TYR A 216 1.03 -5.73 0.00
N TYR A 217 1.95 -6.67 0.28
CA TYR A 217 2.63 -6.73 1.58
C TYR A 217 3.32 -5.41 1.93
N ASP A 218 4.15 -4.86 1.05
CA ASP A 218 4.98 -3.68 1.36
C ASP A 218 4.13 -2.44 1.72
N CYS A 219 2.94 -2.32 1.14
CA CYS A 219 1.99 -1.24 1.40
C CYS A 219 1.15 -1.49 2.66
N LEU A 220 0.56 -2.67 2.80
CA LEU A 220 -0.49 -2.93 3.78
C LEU A 220 0.00 -3.60 5.06
N MET A 221 0.82 -4.62 4.91
CA MET A 221 1.21 -5.52 6.00
C MET A 221 2.57 -5.13 6.57
N GLY A 222 3.46 -4.64 5.73
CA GLY A 222 4.82 -4.21 6.04
C GLY A 222 4.89 -3.14 7.13
N PRO A 223 3.98 -2.13 7.17
CA PRO A 223 3.93 -1.19 8.28
C PRO A 223 3.64 -1.83 9.64
N ASN A 224 2.96 -2.98 9.67
CA ASN A 224 2.61 -3.69 10.90
C ASN A 224 3.34 -5.04 10.98
N ALA A 225 4.59 -5.11 10.50
CA ALA A 225 5.40 -6.33 10.44
C ALA A 225 5.46 -7.11 11.77
N ARG A 226 5.44 -6.43 12.92
CA ARG A 226 5.40 -7.10 14.24
C ARG A 226 4.08 -7.84 14.45
N SER A 227 2.95 -7.24 14.08
CA SER A 227 1.62 -7.87 14.11
C SER A 227 1.56 -9.06 13.16
N VAL A 228 2.19 -8.97 11.99
CA VAL A 228 2.28 -10.10 11.03
C VAL A 228 2.99 -11.29 11.69
N LEU A 229 4.14 -11.06 12.33
CA LEU A 229 4.88 -12.12 13.03
C LEU A 229 4.09 -12.74 14.18
N GLN A 230 3.31 -11.93 14.90
CA GLN A 230 2.43 -12.43 15.97
C GLN A 230 1.29 -13.30 15.41
N ALA A 231 0.64 -12.88 14.32
CA ALA A 231 -0.39 -13.66 13.65
C ALA A 231 0.16 -14.98 13.11
N LEU A 232 1.30 -14.96 12.42
CA LEU A 232 1.99 -16.17 11.95
C LEU A 232 2.32 -17.14 13.10
N LYS A 233 2.73 -16.61 14.26
CA LYS A 233 2.98 -17.45 15.44
C LYS A 233 1.71 -18.09 16.00
N ARG A 234 0.55 -17.42 15.91
CA ARG A 234 -0.75 -18.00 16.27
C ARG A 234 -1.19 -19.04 15.23
N MET A 235 -0.88 -18.83 13.95
CA MET A 235 -1.14 -19.80 12.90
C MET A 235 -0.31 -21.09 13.10
N ASP A 236 0.90 -21.00 13.64
CA ASP A 236 1.74 -22.18 13.94
C ASP A 236 1.09 -23.16 14.96
N SER A 237 0.08 -22.73 15.72
CA SER A 237 -0.66 -23.62 16.63
C SER A 237 -1.88 -24.31 16.00
N LEU A 238 -2.23 -23.96 14.76
CA LEU A 238 -3.32 -24.61 14.05
C LEU A 238 -2.91 -25.98 13.50
N PRO A 239 -3.88 -26.86 13.21
CA PRO A 239 -3.69 -27.99 12.32
C PRO A 239 -3.16 -27.56 10.94
N GLU A 240 -2.88 -28.53 10.07
CA GLU A 240 -2.43 -28.26 8.71
C GLU A 240 -3.42 -27.35 7.96
N ILE A 241 -2.91 -26.22 7.47
CA ILE A 241 -3.66 -25.29 6.63
C ILE A 241 -3.48 -25.74 5.18
N ASN A 242 -4.58 -26.14 4.56
CA ASN A 242 -4.61 -26.59 3.16
C ASN A 242 -4.83 -25.43 2.18
N THR A 243 -5.50 -24.37 2.62
CA THR A 243 -5.81 -23.20 1.79
C THR A 243 -5.92 -21.97 2.65
N VAL A 244 -5.34 -20.87 2.20
CA VAL A 244 -5.63 -19.53 2.73
C VAL A 244 -6.57 -18.83 1.75
N ALA A 245 -7.80 -18.61 2.21
CA ALA A 245 -8.88 -17.97 1.48
C ALA A 245 -8.85 -16.46 1.75
N VAL A 246 -8.19 -15.75 0.85
CA VAL A 246 -7.93 -14.30 0.92
C VAL A 246 -9.10 -13.50 0.35
N GLY A 247 -9.25 -12.25 0.78
CA GLY A 247 -10.24 -11.29 0.31
C GLY A 247 -9.93 -10.75 -1.09
N HIS A 248 -8.65 -10.67 -1.46
CA HIS A 248 -8.21 -10.16 -2.76
C HIS A 248 -7.24 -11.10 -3.48
N GLY A 249 -7.49 -11.32 -4.78
CA GLY A 249 -6.64 -12.13 -5.64
C GLY A 249 -7.06 -13.59 -5.71
N PRO A 250 -6.23 -14.46 -6.31
CA PRO A 250 -6.38 -15.91 -6.23
C PRO A 250 -6.18 -16.43 -4.79
N LEU A 251 -6.83 -17.54 -4.46
CA LEU A 251 -6.66 -18.22 -3.17
C LEU A 251 -5.31 -18.93 -3.12
N LEU A 252 -4.70 -19.02 -1.94
CA LEU A 252 -3.38 -19.62 -1.78
C LEU A 252 -3.49 -21.09 -1.38
N ARG A 253 -3.03 -22.00 -2.24
CA ARG A 253 -3.09 -23.45 -2.03
C ARG A 253 -1.84 -24.17 -2.52
N HIS A 254 -1.44 -23.90 -3.77
CA HIS A 254 -0.40 -24.67 -4.45
C HIS A 254 1.01 -24.29 -3.98
N HIS A 255 1.22 -23.02 -3.57
CA HIS A 255 2.50 -22.50 -3.12
C HIS A 255 2.42 -21.91 -1.70
N LEU A 256 1.47 -22.38 -0.89
CA LEU A 256 1.17 -21.80 0.43
C LEU A 256 2.41 -21.64 1.33
N SER A 257 3.28 -22.65 1.39
CA SER A 257 4.49 -22.59 2.21
C SER A 257 5.46 -21.51 1.76
N GLN A 258 5.56 -21.24 0.45
CA GLN A 258 6.36 -20.15 -0.09
C GLN A 258 5.82 -18.80 0.40
N TRP A 259 4.52 -18.55 0.21
CA TRP A 259 3.88 -17.27 0.58
C TRP A 259 3.97 -16.96 2.08
N LEU A 260 3.75 -17.97 2.93
CA LEU A 260 3.88 -17.80 4.38
C LEU A 260 5.32 -17.55 4.81
N ASN A 261 6.29 -18.22 4.18
CA ASN A 261 7.71 -18.00 4.46
C ASN A 261 8.18 -16.63 3.99
N ASP A 262 7.70 -16.16 2.85
CA ASP A 262 7.96 -14.81 2.33
C ASP A 262 7.49 -13.75 3.34
N TYR A 263 6.23 -13.82 3.80
CA TYR A 263 5.71 -12.91 4.84
C TYR A 263 6.53 -12.97 6.13
N ARG A 264 6.96 -14.17 6.55
CA ARG A 264 7.79 -14.37 7.74
C ARG A 264 9.17 -13.74 7.58
N GLU A 265 9.80 -13.91 6.42
CA GLU A 265 11.11 -13.34 6.11
C GLU A 265 11.03 -11.81 6.04
N TRP A 266 10.12 -11.26 5.23
CA TRP A 266 9.97 -9.82 5.05
C TRP A 266 9.66 -9.13 6.37
N SER A 267 8.73 -9.70 7.16
CA SER A 267 8.38 -9.14 8.47
C SER A 267 9.49 -9.28 9.50
N GLY A 268 10.23 -10.39 9.44
CA GLY A 268 11.41 -10.62 10.27
C GLY A 268 12.54 -9.64 9.95
N GLN A 269 12.74 -9.29 8.68
CA GLN A 269 13.71 -8.27 8.27
C GLN A 269 13.28 -6.87 8.72
N ARG A 270 12.02 -6.49 8.47
CA ARG A 270 11.47 -5.18 8.88
C ARG A 270 11.40 -5.01 10.40
N SER A 271 11.24 -6.09 11.16
CA SER A 271 11.19 -6.03 12.63
C SER A 271 12.56 -6.03 13.32
N LYS A 272 13.67 -6.10 12.58
CA LYS A 272 15.04 -6.00 13.15
C LYS A 272 15.42 -4.54 13.40
N GLY A 273 15.35 -4.11 14.67
CA GLY A 273 15.72 -2.76 15.09
C GLY A 273 14.93 -2.30 16.31
N GLU A 274 15.58 -1.55 17.20
CA GLU A 274 14.95 -1.02 18.42
C GLU A 274 14.25 0.33 18.20
N SER A 275 14.29 0.88 16.98
CA SER A 275 13.87 2.25 16.69
C SER A 275 12.84 2.29 15.58
N TYR A 276 11.65 2.80 15.89
CA TYR A 276 10.53 2.90 14.96
C TYR A 276 9.80 4.24 15.06
N ALA A 277 9.00 4.56 14.06
CA ALA A 277 8.00 5.62 14.11
C ALA A 277 6.62 5.05 14.42
N ALA A 278 5.87 5.65 15.34
CA ALA A 278 4.44 5.43 15.49
C ALA A 278 3.70 6.43 14.61
N VAL A 279 2.91 5.96 13.64
CA VAL A 279 2.05 6.81 12.81
C VAL A 279 0.62 6.59 13.27
N CYS A 280 0.11 7.55 14.03
CA CYS A 280 -1.22 7.53 14.58
C CYS A 280 -2.25 7.95 13.53
N TYR A 281 -3.45 7.39 13.64
CA TYR A 281 -4.61 7.76 12.83
C TYR A 281 -5.90 7.57 13.65
N LEU A 282 -7.01 8.06 13.11
CA LEU A 282 -8.35 7.83 13.65
C LEU A 282 -9.14 7.02 12.63
N SER A 283 -9.52 5.78 12.98
CA SER A 283 -10.44 5.02 12.14
C SER A 283 -11.78 5.74 11.98
N GLN A 284 -12.41 5.56 10.82
CA GLN A 284 -13.71 6.15 10.47
C GLN A 284 -13.76 7.68 10.57
N TYR A 285 -12.61 8.36 10.47
CA TYR A 285 -12.53 9.81 10.56
C TYR A 285 -11.76 10.43 9.39
N GLY A 286 -12.49 11.15 8.54
CA GLY A 286 -11.93 11.81 7.36
C GLY A 286 -11.20 10.83 6.44
N PHE A 287 -9.97 11.19 6.10
CA PHE A 287 -9.02 10.40 5.31
C PHE A 287 -7.79 10.01 6.13
N SER A 288 -7.93 9.96 7.46
CA SER A 288 -6.82 9.76 8.38
C SER A 288 -6.10 8.43 8.13
N ASP A 289 -6.87 7.38 7.87
CA ASP A 289 -6.43 6.05 7.47
C ASP A 289 -5.46 6.11 6.28
N ARG A 290 -5.93 6.61 5.14
CA ARG A 290 -5.15 6.65 3.90
C ARG A 290 -3.93 7.55 4.09
N ILE A 291 -4.10 8.75 4.62
CA ILE A 291 -2.97 9.67 4.76
C ILE A 291 -1.88 9.07 5.68
N SER A 292 -2.27 8.38 6.75
CA SER A 292 -1.33 7.69 7.64
C SER A 292 -0.57 6.57 6.94
N GLN A 293 -1.24 5.77 6.10
CA GLN A 293 -0.61 4.72 5.31
C GLN A 293 0.40 5.30 4.31
N ALA A 294 0.11 6.44 3.65
CA ALA A 294 1.06 7.08 2.74
C ALA A 294 2.36 7.46 3.46
N ILE A 295 2.22 8.07 4.65
CA ILE A 295 3.36 8.45 5.48
C ILE A 295 4.13 7.20 5.92
N ALA A 296 3.43 6.16 6.40
CA ALA A 296 4.04 4.92 6.86
C ALA A 296 4.78 4.18 5.73
N HIS A 297 4.20 4.13 4.55
CA HIS A 297 4.84 3.58 3.35
C HIS A 297 6.12 4.34 3.02
N GLY A 298 6.07 5.67 3.03
CA GLY A 298 7.24 6.53 2.86
C GLY A 298 8.36 6.25 3.85
N ILE A 299 8.04 6.10 5.14
CA ILE A 299 9.01 5.74 6.21
C ILE A 299 9.66 4.39 5.90
N GLY A 300 8.85 3.39 5.53
CA GLY A 300 9.32 2.05 5.17
C GLY A 300 10.26 2.02 3.97
N LYS A 301 10.09 2.89 2.96
CA LYS A 301 10.99 2.99 1.80
C LYS A 301 12.43 3.33 2.16
N ALA A 302 12.65 4.00 3.29
CA ALA A 302 13.96 4.35 3.81
C ALA A 302 14.55 3.29 4.77
N ASP A 303 14.02 2.05 4.76
CA ASP A 303 14.41 0.94 5.64
C ASP A 303 14.24 1.26 7.15
N ALA A 304 13.31 2.17 7.47
CA ALA A 304 12.95 2.52 8.84
C ALA A 304 11.75 1.69 9.30
N GLN A 305 11.75 1.30 10.58
CA GLN A 305 10.58 0.66 11.17
C GLN A 305 9.46 1.68 11.39
N VAL A 306 8.24 1.26 11.14
CA VAL A 306 7.02 2.02 11.40
C VAL A 306 6.00 1.11 12.07
N GLN A 307 5.03 1.70 12.77
CA GLN A 307 3.81 1.04 13.23
C GLN A 307 2.63 2.00 13.04
N LEU A 308 1.54 1.50 12.46
CA LEU A 308 0.27 2.24 12.40
C LEU A 308 -0.48 2.05 13.71
N VAL A 309 -1.02 3.14 14.27
CA VAL A 309 -1.68 3.13 15.58
C VAL A 309 -3.03 3.82 15.48
N ASP A 310 -4.13 3.05 15.56
CA ASP A 310 -5.46 3.63 15.62
C ASP A 310 -5.76 4.14 17.02
N LEU A 311 -5.92 5.46 17.17
CA LEU A 311 -6.23 6.08 18.46
C LEU A 311 -7.61 5.68 18.98
N ARG A 312 -8.57 5.30 18.13
CA ARG A 312 -9.90 4.86 18.58
C ARG A 312 -9.90 3.41 19.09
N ALA A 313 -9.17 2.52 18.42
CA ALA A 313 -9.23 1.09 18.69
C ALA A 313 -8.15 0.58 19.66
N THR A 314 -7.06 1.33 19.86
CA THR A 314 -5.92 0.88 20.69
C THR A 314 -6.20 1.07 22.18
N ASP A 315 -5.93 0.04 22.99
CA ASP A 315 -6.04 0.10 24.45
C ASP A 315 -5.09 1.18 25.04
N PRO A 316 -5.48 1.93 26.09
CA PRO A 316 -4.63 2.99 26.66
C PRO A 316 -3.23 2.54 27.12
N GLN A 317 -3.06 1.32 27.64
CA GLN A 317 -1.75 0.81 28.06
C GLN A 317 -0.89 0.48 26.85
N GLU A 318 -1.48 -0.14 25.84
CA GLU A 318 -0.82 -0.41 24.57
C GLU A 318 -0.43 0.89 23.85
N LEU A 319 -1.33 1.87 23.79
CA LEU A 319 -1.08 3.19 23.23
C LEU A 319 0.08 3.89 23.95
N THR A 320 0.11 3.81 25.29
CA THR A 320 1.22 4.37 26.09
C THR A 320 2.55 3.71 25.75
N ALA A 321 2.58 2.38 25.59
CA ALA A 321 3.80 1.66 25.23
C ALA A 321 4.26 2.00 23.80
N LEU A 322 3.34 1.97 22.83
CA LEU A 322 3.64 2.26 21.42
C LEU A 322 4.13 3.70 21.23
N VAL A 323 3.48 4.67 21.86
CA VAL A 323 3.90 6.08 21.78
C VAL A 323 5.18 6.29 22.57
N GLY A 324 5.31 5.74 23.77
CA GLY A 324 6.45 5.98 24.66
C GLY A 324 7.78 5.35 24.19
N GLU A 325 7.74 4.27 23.42
CA GLU A 325 8.93 3.60 22.89
C GLU A 325 9.37 4.10 21.50
N ALA A 326 8.48 4.81 20.78
CA ALA A 326 8.77 5.28 19.44
C ALA A 326 9.86 6.37 19.42
N LYS A 327 10.69 6.42 18.38
CA LYS A 327 11.63 7.55 18.15
C LYS A 327 10.95 8.75 17.50
N ALA A 328 9.87 8.51 16.78
CA ALA A 328 9.06 9.54 16.17
C ALA A 328 7.58 9.19 16.29
N VAL A 329 6.74 10.20 16.46
CA VAL A 329 5.28 10.04 16.51
C VAL A 329 4.65 10.97 15.50
N VAL A 330 3.85 10.45 14.59
CA VAL A 330 3.10 11.25 13.61
C VAL A 330 1.63 11.21 14.02
N VAL A 331 0.97 12.36 14.12
CA VAL A 331 -0.43 12.43 14.58
C VAL A 331 -1.33 13.13 13.55
N PRO A 332 -2.59 12.72 13.44
CA PRO A 332 -3.58 13.44 12.65
C PRO A 332 -4.05 14.69 13.41
N THR A 333 -4.73 15.61 12.72
CA THR A 333 -5.73 16.45 13.36
C THR A 333 -6.89 15.59 13.85
N TRP A 334 -7.50 15.98 14.96
CA TRP A 334 -8.65 15.32 15.56
C TRP A 334 -9.89 16.23 15.51
N PRO A 335 -11.11 15.72 15.72
CA PRO A 335 -12.30 16.57 15.77
C PRO A 335 -12.15 17.72 16.78
N GLU A 336 -12.70 18.90 16.45
CA GLU A 336 -12.78 20.04 17.39
C GLU A 336 -13.62 19.69 18.64
N GLU A 337 -14.65 18.85 18.46
CA GLU A 337 -15.48 18.29 19.53
C GLU A 337 -15.34 16.77 19.54
N PRO A 338 -14.25 16.20 20.08
CA PRO A 338 -14.05 14.76 20.12
C PRO A 338 -15.03 14.10 21.11
N ASP A 339 -15.45 12.88 20.77
CA ASP A 339 -16.18 12.02 21.71
C ASP A 339 -15.28 11.62 22.90
N ALA A 340 -15.88 11.01 23.93
CA ALA A 340 -15.18 10.68 25.16
C ALA A 340 -13.99 9.71 24.95
N ASP A 341 -14.12 8.79 23.99
CA ASP A 341 -13.10 7.78 23.70
C ASP A 341 -11.91 8.42 22.98
N VAL A 342 -12.18 9.24 21.95
CA VAL A 342 -11.15 10.01 21.24
C VAL A 342 -10.46 11.01 22.18
N GLN A 343 -11.21 11.70 23.03
CA GLN A 343 -10.65 12.64 24.02
C GLN A 343 -9.71 11.92 25.00
N ALA A 344 -10.07 10.72 25.46
CA ALA A 344 -9.23 9.91 26.34
C ALA A 344 -7.97 9.39 25.63
N ALA A 345 -8.09 8.98 24.36
CA ALA A 345 -6.97 8.54 23.54
C ALA A 345 -5.97 9.67 23.26
N ILE A 346 -6.45 10.87 22.91
CA ILE A 346 -5.61 12.07 22.74
C ILE A 346 -4.87 12.38 24.05
N GLY A 347 -5.57 12.34 25.19
CA GLY A 347 -4.96 12.55 26.51
C GLY A 347 -3.85 11.54 26.81
N THR A 348 -4.10 10.25 26.54
CA THR A 348 -3.13 9.17 26.70
C THR A 348 -1.91 9.36 25.80
N LEU A 349 -2.13 9.66 24.52
CA LEU A 349 -1.06 9.92 23.56
C LEU A 349 -0.18 11.09 24.01
N LEU A 350 -0.78 12.21 24.39
CA LEU A 350 -0.04 13.39 24.83
C LEU A 350 0.74 13.14 26.12
N ALA A 351 0.20 12.33 27.03
CA ALA A 351 0.88 11.96 28.28
C ALA A 351 2.06 10.99 28.05
N ALA A 352 1.99 10.16 27.02
CA ALA A 352 3.03 9.18 26.68
C ALA A 352 4.23 9.79 25.94
N LEU A 353 4.06 10.96 25.32
CA LEU A 353 5.12 11.66 24.60
C LEU A 353 6.27 12.10 25.52
N HIS A 354 7.51 12.00 25.03
CA HIS A 354 8.70 12.45 25.77
C HIS A 354 9.63 13.35 24.92
N PRO A 355 10.43 14.26 25.51
CA PRO A 355 11.06 15.38 24.78
C PRO A 355 12.14 15.03 23.73
N LYS A 356 12.51 13.75 23.62
CA LYS A 356 13.53 13.29 22.67
C LYS A 356 12.92 12.82 21.35
N GLN A 357 11.60 12.73 21.27
CA GLN A 357 10.91 12.24 20.08
C GLN A 357 10.81 13.34 19.03
N LEU A 358 10.84 12.90 17.77
CA LEU A 358 10.40 13.74 16.66
C LEU A 358 8.88 13.64 16.53
N VAL A 359 8.21 14.74 16.19
CA VAL A 359 6.76 14.73 15.98
C VAL A 359 6.38 15.33 14.63
N GLY A 360 5.52 14.64 13.90
CA GLY A 360 4.89 15.09 12.66
C GLY A 360 3.38 15.28 12.84
N VAL A 361 2.77 16.19 12.08
CA VAL A 361 1.33 16.43 12.11
C VAL A 361 0.79 16.48 10.68
N TYR A 362 -0.38 15.90 10.45
CA TYR A 362 -1.10 15.95 9.17
C TYR A 362 -2.58 16.22 9.37
N ASP A 363 -3.24 16.86 8.39
CA ASP A 363 -4.70 17.01 8.40
C ASP A 363 -5.38 15.67 8.11
N ALA A 364 -6.29 15.23 9.00
CA ALA A 364 -7.16 14.09 8.76
C ALA A 364 -8.23 14.40 7.70
N PHE A 365 -8.60 15.67 7.52
CA PHE A 365 -9.67 16.10 6.63
C PHE A 365 -11.03 15.49 7.04
N GLY A 366 -11.35 15.55 8.34
CA GLY A 366 -12.61 15.06 8.91
C GLY A 366 -13.78 16.05 8.81
N GLY A 367 -13.51 17.29 8.41
CA GLY A 367 -14.50 18.33 8.16
C GLY A 367 -14.45 19.44 9.20
N ASN A 368 -14.68 19.11 10.49
CA ASN A 368 -14.55 20.05 11.61
C ASN A 368 -13.42 19.63 12.55
N ASP A 369 -12.20 19.73 12.04
CA ASP A 369 -10.98 19.33 12.73
C ASP A 369 -10.43 20.48 13.57
N GLU A 370 -9.78 20.15 14.70
CA GLU A 370 -8.88 21.06 15.40
C GLU A 370 -7.86 21.62 14.39
N PRO A 371 -7.62 22.96 14.35
CA PRO A 371 -6.68 23.54 13.42
C PRO A 371 -5.29 22.90 13.56
N ILE A 372 -4.70 22.47 12.45
CA ILE A 372 -3.39 21.78 12.44
C ILE A 372 -2.28 22.57 13.15
N ASP A 373 -2.34 23.91 13.09
CA ASP A 373 -1.38 24.77 13.76
C ASP A 373 -1.56 24.74 15.28
N ALA A 374 -2.79 24.61 15.78
CA ALA A 374 -3.06 24.43 17.20
C ALA A 374 -2.52 23.08 17.71
N VAL A 375 -2.74 21.99 16.97
CA VAL A 375 -2.17 20.66 17.27
C VAL A 375 -0.64 20.72 17.26
N ALA A 376 -0.04 21.32 16.23
CA ALA A 376 1.41 21.48 16.14
C ALA A 376 1.98 22.36 17.27
N ASP A 377 1.29 23.43 17.65
CA ASP A 377 1.66 24.31 18.76
C ASP A 377 1.57 23.59 20.11
N GLN A 378 0.54 22.78 20.32
CA GLN A 378 0.38 21.98 21.52
C GLN A 378 1.58 21.03 21.71
N LEU A 379 1.97 20.31 20.67
CA LEU A 379 3.13 19.41 20.69
C LEU A 379 4.44 20.17 20.92
N ARG A 380 4.62 21.30 20.22
CA ARG A 380 5.78 22.20 20.39
C ARG A 380 5.88 22.74 21.82
N SER A 381 4.75 23.09 22.44
CA SER A 381 4.71 23.61 23.82
C SER A 381 5.18 22.58 24.86
N GLN A 382 5.05 21.28 24.57
CA GLN A 382 5.57 20.17 25.37
C GLN A 382 7.05 19.86 25.11
N GLY A 383 7.73 20.65 24.27
CA GLY A 383 9.15 20.52 23.96
C GLY A 383 9.47 19.54 22.83
N GLN A 384 8.47 19.09 22.08
CA GLN A 384 8.67 18.16 20.96
C GLN A 384 9.40 18.83 19.79
N LYS A 385 10.28 18.07 19.13
CA LYS A 385 10.97 18.55 17.92
C LYS A 385 10.20 18.12 16.69
N GLN A 386 10.01 19.04 15.76
CA GLN A 386 9.29 18.77 14.53
C GLN A 386 10.07 17.84 13.59
N ALA A 387 9.41 16.78 13.11
CA ALA A 387 9.92 15.86 12.09
C ALA A 387 9.90 16.49 10.69
N PHE A 388 8.76 17.07 10.31
CA PHE A 388 8.50 17.72 9.03
C PHE A 388 7.42 18.81 9.20
N ALA A 389 7.35 19.74 8.25
CA ALA A 389 6.34 20.80 8.23
C ALA A 389 4.90 20.21 8.26
N PRO A 390 3.92 20.83 8.93
CA PRO A 390 2.59 20.23 9.06
C PRO A 390 1.94 20.01 7.69
N LEU A 391 1.48 18.79 7.43
CA LEU A 391 0.98 18.35 6.13
C LEU A 391 -0.47 18.78 5.95
N ARG A 392 -0.64 19.93 5.28
CA ARG A 392 -1.94 20.59 5.14
C ARG A 392 -2.74 20.11 3.94
N ILE A 393 -3.94 19.60 4.18
CA ILE A 393 -4.84 19.06 3.17
C ILE A 393 -6.04 20.01 3.07
N ARG A 394 -6.10 20.78 1.97
CA ARG A 394 -7.07 21.89 1.83
C ARG A 394 -8.36 21.51 1.12
N GLN A 395 -8.36 20.36 0.48
CA GLN A 395 -9.44 19.85 -0.35
C GLN A 395 -9.44 18.32 -0.25
N LEU A 396 -10.43 17.68 -0.86
CA LEU A 396 -10.49 16.22 -0.95
C LEU A 396 -9.12 15.68 -1.42
N PRO A 397 -8.45 14.81 -0.64
CA PRO A 397 -7.08 14.39 -0.94
C PRO A 397 -6.93 13.88 -2.37
N GLN A 398 -5.91 14.38 -3.07
CA GLN A 398 -5.57 13.96 -4.43
C GLN A 398 -4.23 13.21 -4.46
N GLY A 399 -3.88 12.64 -5.61
CA GLY A 399 -2.61 11.93 -5.79
C GLY A 399 -1.37 12.73 -5.37
N SER A 400 -1.36 14.04 -5.60
CA SER A 400 -0.28 14.94 -5.17
C SER A 400 -0.15 15.06 -3.65
N ASP A 401 -1.27 14.99 -2.92
CA ASP A 401 -1.27 15.03 -1.46
C ASP A 401 -0.66 13.77 -0.89
N TYR A 402 -1.09 12.60 -1.39
CA TYR A 402 -0.51 11.31 -1.00
C TYR A 402 0.97 11.22 -1.33
N GLN A 403 1.40 11.73 -2.49
CA GLN A 403 2.82 11.81 -2.84
C GLN A 403 3.60 12.66 -1.83
N ARG A 404 3.08 13.83 -1.44
CA ARG A 404 3.74 14.69 -0.45
C ARG A 404 3.80 14.03 0.93
N CYS A 405 2.78 13.28 1.33
CA CYS A 405 2.75 12.53 2.57
C CYS A 405 3.78 11.40 2.57
N GLU A 406 3.86 10.63 1.47
CA GLU A 406 4.88 9.62 1.25
C GLU A 406 6.30 10.20 1.30
N GLU A 407 6.55 11.29 0.55
CA GLU A 407 7.85 11.97 0.53
C GLU A 407 8.26 12.48 1.92
N SER A 408 7.30 12.96 2.71
CA SER A 408 7.52 13.41 4.09
C SER A 408 7.83 12.23 5.02
N GLY A 409 7.15 11.11 4.82
CA GLY A 409 7.46 9.83 5.46
C GLY A 409 8.87 9.35 5.15
N THR A 410 9.27 9.40 3.89
CA THR A 410 10.64 9.02 3.46
C THR A 410 11.70 9.90 4.09
N ASP A 411 11.48 11.21 4.12
CA ASP A 411 12.38 12.15 4.80
C ASP A 411 12.51 11.80 6.30
N LEU A 412 11.40 11.45 6.98
CA LEU A 412 11.44 10.99 8.37
C LEU A 412 12.18 9.65 8.51
N GLY A 413 11.91 8.69 7.64
CA GLY A 413 12.59 7.39 7.64
C GLY A 413 14.11 7.54 7.49
N GLN A 414 14.57 8.39 6.57
CA GLN A 414 15.99 8.74 6.41
C GLN A 414 16.60 9.38 7.67
N LEU A 415 15.83 10.21 8.39
CA LEU A 415 16.30 10.77 9.66
C LEU A 415 16.49 9.68 10.72
N LEU A 416 15.59 8.70 10.78
CA LEU A 416 15.64 7.59 11.73
C LEU A 416 16.77 6.60 11.43
N THR A 417 17.08 6.36 10.15
CA THR A 417 18.12 5.42 9.74
C THR A 417 19.50 6.06 9.55
N LYS A 418 19.60 7.39 9.61
CA LYS A 418 20.83 8.16 9.35
C LYS A 418 22.09 7.59 10.03
N GLU A 419 22.02 7.27 11.33
CA GLU A 419 23.18 6.75 12.07
C GLU A 419 23.59 5.36 11.58
N LYS A 420 22.62 4.47 11.33
CA LYS A 420 22.82 3.13 10.76
C LYS A 420 23.47 3.23 9.38
N THR A 421 22.96 4.10 8.52
CA THR A 421 23.49 4.33 7.17
C THR A 421 24.92 4.86 7.20
N ILE A 422 25.22 5.86 8.03
CA ILE A 422 26.58 6.40 8.19
C ILE A 422 27.55 5.32 8.71
N ALA A 423 27.12 4.49 9.67
CA ALA A 423 27.93 3.41 10.20
C ALA A 423 28.24 2.35 9.13
N ALA A 424 27.23 1.95 8.34
CA ALA A 424 27.41 1.02 7.23
C ALA A 424 28.39 1.56 6.19
N MET A 425 28.24 2.83 5.76
CA MET A 425 29.16 3.47 4.81
C MET A 425 30.61 3.48 5.30
N LYS A 426 30.84 3.71 6.60
CA LYS A 426 32.19 3.75 7.20
C LYS A 426 32.82 2.36 7.38
N SER A 427 32.03 1.30 7.34
CA SER A 427 32.51 -0.07 7.49
C SER A 427 33.13 -0.66 6.22
N LEU A 428 32.97 0.01 5.07
CA LEU A 428 33.52 -0.44 3.80
C LEU A 428 35.05 -0.36 3.80
N ASP A 429 35.71 -1.39 3.27
CA ASP A 429 37.15 -1.35 3.05
C ASP A 429 37.54 -0.18 2.13
N GLY A 430 38.58 0.55 2.50
CA GLY A 430 38.95 1.79 1.82
C GLY A 430 39.50 1.59 0.40
N ASP A 431 40.11 0.44 0.10
CA ASP A 431 40.59 0.15 -1.25
C ASP A 431 39.47 -0.41 -2.13
N LEU A 432 38.57 -1.20 -1.55
CA LEU A 432 37.31 -1.58 -2.19
C LEU A 432 36.48 -0.35 -2.59
N ASP A 433 36.32 0.63 -1.70
CA ASP A 433 35.55 1.85 -1.97
C ASP A 433 36.13 2.66 -3.15
N LYS A 434 37.46 2.84 -3.16
CA LYS A 434 38.16 3.52 -4.26
C LYS A 434 38.05 2.75 -5.57
N ALA A 435 38.13 1.42 -5.53
CA ALA A 435 37.98 0.56 -6.70
C ALA A 435 36.56 0.68 -7.29
N LEU A 436 35.52 0.64 -6.44
CA LEU A 436 34.14 0.87 -6.85
C LEU A 436 33.93 2.27 -7.46
N GLY A 437 34.63 3.28 -6.94
CA GLY A 437 34.63 4.63 -7.51
C GLY A 437 35.15 4.72 -8.94
N ARG A 438 35.84 3.69 -9.46
CA ARG A 438 36.33 3.65 -10.85
C ARG A 438 35.28 3.23 -11.86
N VAL A 439 34.13 2.72 -11.41
CA VAL A 439 32.98 2.48 -12.28
C VAL A 439 32.44 3.83 -12.74
N SER A 440 32.52 4.07 -14.05
CA SER A 440 32.05 5.30 -14.71
C SER A 440 30.77 5.04 -15.49
N GLY A 441 30.00 6.10 -15.69
CA GLY A 441 28.74 6.06 -16.44
C GLY A 441 28.41 7.45 -16.96
N GLY A 442 27.53 7.53 -17.96
CA GLY A 442 26.99 8.81 -18.41
C GLY A 442 26.19 9.50 -17.29
N LEU A 443 26.02 10.82 -17.42
CA LEU A 443 25.13 11.60 -16.58
C LEU A 443 23.80 11.79 -17.30
N TYR A 444 22.73 11.44 -16.59
CA TYR A 444 21.37 11.51 -17.10
C TYR A 444 20.45 12.17 -16.08
N VAL A 445 19.30 12.64 -16.54
CA VAL A 445 18.16 12.94 -15.67
C VAL A 445 16.99 12.08 -16.10
N VAL A 446 16.53 11.24 -15.18
CA VAL A 446 15.28 10.49 -15.36
C VAL A 446 14.14 11.38 -14.94
N THR A 447 13.12 11.48 -15.77
CA THR A 447 11.90 12.24 -15.48
C THR A 447 10.69 11.35 -15.71
N ALA A 448 9.74 11.38 -14.79
CA ALA A 448 8.53 10.58 -14.87
C ALA A 448 7.29 11.44 -14.57
N SER A 449 6.15 11.07 -15.12
CA SER A 449 4.87 11.75 -14.97
C SER A 449 3.72 10.74 -15.02
N GLN A 450 2.72 10.94 -14.17
CA GLN A 450 1.54 10.09 -14.09
C GLN A 450 0.31 10.91 -13.74
N GLY A 451 -0.86 10.49 -14.22
CA GLY A 451 -2.12 11.21 -14.00
C GLY A 451 -2.30 12.36 -14.98
N SER A 452 -3.40 13.10 -14.83
CA SER A 452 -3.75 14.22 -15.70
C SER A 452 -4.46 15.33 -14.92
N GLY A 453 -4.37 16.57 -15.42
CA GLY A 453 -4.98 17.72 -14.76
C GLY A 453 -4.49 17.89 -13.32
N GLU A 454 -5.43 18.04 -12.38
CA GLU A 454 -5.13 18.28 -10.95
C GLU A 454 -4.54 17.05 -10.23
N SER A 455 -4.68 15.85 -10.79
CA SER A 455 -4.07 14.62 -10.25
C SER A 455 -2.67 14.32 -10.80
N GLN A 456 -2.14 15.21 -11.65
CA GLN A 456 -0.84 14.99 -12.29
C GLN A 456 0.29 15.02 -11.26
N ARG A 457 1.04 13.92 -11.21
CA ARG A 457 2.27 13.76 -10.43
C ARG A 457 3.45 13.76 -11.36
N ARG A 458 4.53 14.46 -11.01
CA ARG A 458 5.78 14.48 -11.79
C ARG A 458 6.98 14.45 -10.85
N SER A 459 8.04 13.77 -11.26
CA SER A 459 9.28 13.73 -10.50
C SER A 459 10.49 13.59 -11.41
N ALA A 460 11.66 13.88 -10.86
CA ALA A 460 12.94 13.81 -11.55
C ALA A 460 14.05 13.34 -10.61
N MET A 461 15.02 12.63 -11.15
CA MET A 461 16.27 12.29 -10.45
C MET A 461 17.46 12.33 -11.40
N VAL A 462 18.63 12.69 -10.86
CA VAL A 462 19.90 12.44 -11.54
C VAL A 462 20.18 10.93 -11.51
N ALA A 463 20.59 10.39 -12.64
CA ALA A 463 20.98 8.99 -12.77
C ALA A 463 22.39 8.90 -13.37
N SER A 464 23.18 7.96 -12.86
CA SER A 464 24.46 7.58 -13.46
C SER A 464 24.64 6.07 -13.65
N TRP A 465 23.71 5.27 -13.10
CA TRP A 465 23.70 3.81 -13.23
C TRP A 465 22.71 3.43 -14.31
N VAL A 466 23.11 3.69 -15.56
CA VAL A 466 22.33 3.41 -16.75
C VAL A 466 23.20 2.65 -17.74
N SER A 467 22.68 1.57 -18.31
CA SER A 467 23.36 0.78 -19.34
C SER A 467 22.37 0.32 -20.40
N GLN A 468 22.79 0.27 -21.67
CA GLN A 468 22.03 -0.48 -22.66
C GLN A 468 22.05 -1.97 -22.28
N ALA A 469 20.89 -2.62 -22.39
CA ALA A 469 20.69 -3.99 -21.95
C ALA A 469 20.14 -4.91 -23.06
N SER A 470 19.56 -4.35 -24.12
CA SER A 470 19.01 -5.13 -25.23
C SER A 470 19.06 -4.38 -26.56
N PHE A 471 19.15 -5.14 -27.66
CA PHE A 471 18.99 -4.66 -29.04
C PHE A 471 17.59 -4.93 -29.61
N SER A 472 16.90 -5.98 -29.16
CA SER A 472 15.61 -6.42 -29.73
C SER A 472 14.65 -6.95 -28.66
N PRO A 473 13.64 -6.15 -28.23
CA PRO A 473 13.51 -4.73 -28.54
C PRO A 473 14.66 -3.91 -27.91
N PRO A 474 14.95 -2.70 -28.40
CA PRO A 474 15.95 -1.82 -27.77
C PRO A 474 15.59 -1.60 -26.30
N GLY A 475 16.54 -1.82 -25.40
CA GLY A 475 16.28 -1.75 -23.97
C GLY A 475 17.47 -1.27 -23.17
N LEU A 476 17.18 -0.68 -22.02
CA LEU A 476 18.18 -0.18 -21.06
C LEU A 476 17.83 -0.59 -19.64
N THR A 477 18.83 -0.56 -18.78
CA THR A 477 18.66 -0.62 -17.33
C THR A 477 18.87 0.75 -16.70
N VAL A 478 18.13 1.03 -15.63
CA VAL A 478 18.36 2.16 -14.74
C VAL A 478 18.22 1.72 -13.29
N ALA A 479 19.16 2.10 -12.43
CA ALA A 479 19.04 1.87 -11.00
C ALA A 479 18.37 3.07 -10.30
N VAL A 480 17.35 2.81 -9.50
CA VAL A 480 16.57 3.82 -8.75
C VAL A 480 16.61 3.45 -7.28
N ALA A 481 17.12 4.33 -6.41
CA ALA A 481 17.11 4.09 -4.96
C ALA A 481 15.67 4.00 -4.45
N LYS A 482 15.41 3.07 -3.51
CA LYS A 482 14.07 2.76 -2.98
C LYS A 482 13.40 3.96 -2.32
N ASP A 483 14.20 4.88 -1.78
CA ASP A 483 13.78 6.08 -1.05
C ASP A 483 13.66 7.34 -1.96
N ARG A 484 13.68 7.18 -3.28
CA ARG A 484 13.49 8.30 -4.22
C ARG A 484 12.02 8.43 -4.59
N ALA A 485 11.49 9.65 -4.48
CA ALA A 485 10.11 9.98 -4.88
C ALA A 485 9.71 9.51 -6.30
N ILE A 486 10.65 9.50 -7.24
CA ILE A 486 10.38 9.04 -8.62
C ILE A 486 10.12 7.54 -8.71
N GLU A 487 10.54 6.74 -7.73
CA GLU A 487 10.34 5.29 -7.70
C GLU A 487 8.86 4.92 -7.82
N ALA A 488 7.97 5.67 -7.16
CA ALA A 488 6.52 5.47 -7.22
C ALA A 488 5.94 5.68 -8.63
N LEU A 489 6.65 6.39 -9.52
CA LEU A 489 6.25 6.69 -10.90
C LEU A 489 6.92 5.75 -11.93
N MET A 490 7.74 4.81 -11.46
CA MET A 490 8.52 3.90 -12.31
C MET A 490 8.24 2.44 -11.98
N GLN A 491 6.97 2.12 -11.75
CA GLN A 491 6.54 0.73 -11.65
C GLN A 491 6.63 0.10 -13.05
N VAL A 492 6.56 -1.24 -13.16
CA VAL A 492 6.37 -1.92 -14.47
C VAL A 492 5.24 -1.22 -15.27
N GLY A 493 5.18 -1.31 -16.60
CA GLY A 493 4.16 -0.67 -17.43
C GLY A 493 4.14 0.87 -17.44
N ASP A 494 4.66 1.54 -16.42
CA ASP A 494 4.81 2.99 -16.37
C ASP A 494 5.85 3.42 -17.41
N ARG A 495 5.77 4.69 -17.79
CA ARG A 495 6.70 5.29 -18.73
C ARG A 495 7.51 6.39 -18.05
N PHE A 496 8.72 6.56 -18.52
CA PHE A 496 9.62 7.62 -18.09
C PHE A 496 10.48 8.06 -19.27
N VAL A 497 11.11 9.22 -19.11
CA VAL A 497 12.05 9.77 -20.08
C VAL A 497 13.44 9.79 -19.47
N LEU A 498 14.42 9.25 -20.19
CA LEU A 498 15.84 9.38 -19.87
C LEU A 498 16.42 10.54 -20.68
N ASN A 499 16.78 11.63 -20.01
CA ASN A 499 17.42 12.79 -20.60
C ASN A 499 18.94 12.65 -20.51
N VAL A 500 19.61 12.56 -21.64
CA VAL A 500 21.08 12.43 -21.73
C VAL A 500 21.70 13.81 -21.61
N LEU A 501 22.55 14.04 -20.61
CA LEU A 501 23.16 15.36 -20.40
C LEU A 501 24.39 15.56 -21.29
N ARG A 502 24.55 16.78 -21.81
CA ARG A 502 25.69 17.18 -22.64
C ARG A 502 26.93 17.57 -21.82
N ASP A 503 28.11 17.13 -22.24
CA ASP A 503 29.36 17.35 -21.50
C ASP A 503 29.67 18.83 -21.26
N ASP A 504 29.46 19.66 -22.28
CA ASP A 504 29.78 21.08 -22.28
C ASP A 504 28.77 21.98 -21.54
N ASN A 505 27.60 21.46 -21.12
CA ASN A 505 26.57 22.26 -20.42
C ASN A 505 25.69 21.48 -19.40
N HIS A 506 26.13 20.33 -18.86
CA HIS A 506 25.33 19.55 -17.90
C HIS A 506 25.21 20.17 -16.50
N GLN A 507 26.14 21.06 -16.12
CA GLN A 507 26.29 21.56 -14.75
C GLN A 507 25.04 22.25 -14.16
N PRO A 508 24.29 23.10 -14.89
CA PRO A 508 23.08 23.73 -14.36
C PRO A 508 21.99 22.72 -14.00
N LEU A 509 21.70 21.77 -14.90
CA LEU A 509 20.72 20.71 -14.68
C LEU A 509 21.13 19.81 -13.51
N LEU A 510 22.42 19.44 -13.45
CA LEU A 510 22.95 18.62 -12.37
C LEU A 510 22.79 19.31 -11.00
N ARG A 511 23.18 20.58 -10.88
CA ARG A 511 23.02 21.34 -9.63
C ARG A 511 21.56 21.48 -9.22
N HIS A 512 20.67 21.66 -10.20
CA HIS A 512 19.24 21.79 -9.93
C HIS A 512 18.63 20.49 -9.40
N PHE A 513 18.91 19.34 -10.02
CA PHE A 513 18.30 18.06 -9.63
C PHE A 513 19.03 17.33 -8.49
N LEU A 514 20.26 17.75 -8.12
CA LEU A 514 20.94 17.26 -6.90
C LEU A 514 20.54 18.00 -5.62
N LYS A 515 19.87 19.16 -5.71
CA LYS A 515 19.41 19.87 -4.52
C LYS A 515 18.31 19.09 -3.82
N ARG A 516 18.20 19.24 -2.49
CA ARG A 516 17.08 18.67 -1.74
C ARG A 516 15.81 19.47 -2.03
N PHE A 517 14.79 18.79 -2.54
CA PHE A 517 13.45 19.34 -2.68
C PHE A 517 12.63 19.00 -1.45
N PRO A 518 11.88 19.96 -0.86
CA PRO A 518 10.93 19.61 0.17
C PRO A 518 9.79 18.78 -0.44
N PRO A 519 9.11 17.94 0.38
CA PRO A 519 7.98 17.16 -0.06
C PRO A 519 6.92 17.98 -0.81
N GLY A 520 6.44 17.47 -1.95
CA GLY A 520 5.44 18.10 -2.81
C GLY A 520 5.93 19.31 -3.62
N ALA A 521 7.21 19.65 -3.57
CA ALA A 521 7.74 20.75 -4.38
C ALA A 521 7.82 20.40 -5.87
N ASP A 522 7.55 21.39 -6.72
CA ASP A 522 7.78 21.26 -8.15
C ASP A 522 9.29 21.13 -8.44
N ARG A 523 9.69 19.92 -8.84
CA ARG A 523 11.07 19.59 -9.18
C ARG A 523 11.54 20.23 -10.48
N PHE A 524 10.65 20.74 -11.31
CA PHE A 524 10.96 21.35 -12.61
C PHE A 524 10.92 22.88 -12.56
N ALA A 525 10.56 23.48 -11.43
CA ALA A 525 10.48 24.92 -11.27
C ALA A 525 11.80 25.61 -11.68
N GLY A 526 11.73 26.43 -12.74
CA GLY A 526 12.89 27.15 -13.29
C GLY A 526 13.74 26.36 -14.28
N VAL A 527 13.30 25.18 -14.72
CA VAL A 527 13.95 24.37 -15.77
C VAL A 527 13.10 24.42 -17.04
N ALA A 528 13.73 24.66 -18.19
CA ALA A 528 13.05 24.61 -19.47
C ALA A 528 12.76 23.16 -19.87
N VAL A 529 11.47 22.81 -19.95
CA VAL A 529 10.99 21.48 -20.32
C VAL A 529 10.15 21.54 -21.60
N LEU A 530 10.17 20.44 -22.35
CA LEU A 530 9.28 20.18 -23.46
C LEU A 530 8.31 19.08 -23.02
N ASP A 531 7.04 19.46 -22.86
CA ASP A 531 5.96 18.52 -22.57
C ASP A 531 5.49 17.82 -23.85
N ASP A 532 4.91 16.63 -23.71
CA ASP A 532 4.30 15.83 -24.79
C ASP A 532 5.23 15.48 -25.97
N VAL A 533 6.55 15.64 -25.81
CA VAL A 533 7.55 15.20 -26.80
C VAL A 533 7.84 13.70 -26.69
N ALA A 534 7.75 13.16 -25.47
CA ALA A 534 7.92 11.74 -25.20
C ALA A 534 6.92 11.29 -24.14
N ASP A 535 6.46 10.05 -24.25
CA ASP A 535 5.53 9.50 -23.28
C ASP A 535 6.21 9.30 -21.92
N GLY A 536 5.45 9.56 -20.85
CA GLY A 536 5.86 9.26 -19.49
C GLY A 536 6.63 10.35 -18.75
N GLY A 537 6.98 11.48 -19.37
CA GLY A 537 7.63 12.58 -18.65
C GLY A 537 8.09 13.75 -19.52
N PRO A 538 8.50 14.87 -18.90
CA PRO A 538 9.07 16.01 -19.62
C PRO A 538 10.44 15.69 -20.23
N VAL A 539 10.68 16.15 -21.45
CA VAL A 539 12.04 16.23 -22.01
C VAL A 539 12.70 17.53 -21.53
N LEU A 540 13.95 17.47 -21.10
CA LEU A 540 14.71 18.67 -20.71
C LEU A 540 15.27 19.36 -21.97
N SER A 541 14.99 20.65 -22.14
CA SER A 541 15.36 21.39 -23.36
C SER A 541 16.88 21.44 -23.60
N ASP A 542 17.67 21.45 -22.52
CA ASP A 542 19.13 21.50 -22.57
C ASP A 542 19.80 20.09 -22.62
N ALA A 543 19.02 19.01 -22.75
CA ALA A 543 19.55 17.66 -22.91
C ALA A 543 20.16 17.46 -24.31
N LEU A 544 21.22 16.64 -24.38
CA LEU A 544 21.84 16.21 -25.64
C LEU A 544 20.90 15.33 -26.47
N ALA A 545 20.21 14.43 -25.78
CA ALA A 545 19.29 13.47 -26.36
C ALA A 545 18.25 13.06 -25.31
N PHE A 546 17.15 12.47 -25.77
CA PHE A 546 16.19 11.83 -24.87
C PHE A 546 15.82 10.45 -25.38
N LEU A 547 15.40 9.58 -24.46
CA LEU A 547 14.81 8.28 -24.74
C LEU A 547 13.50 8.16 -23.95
N GLY A 548 12.39 7.92 -24.65
CA GLY A 548 11.11 7.57 -24.04
C GLY A 548 11.05 6.07 -23.79
N CYS A 549 10.85 5.69 -22.53
CA CYS A 549 11.02 4.33 -22.05
C CYS A 549 9.75 3.82 -21.38
N ARG A 550 9.43 2.54 -21.58
CA ARG A 550 8.39 1.82 -20.83
C ARG A 550 9.05 0.77 -19.95
N VAL A 551 8.73 0.78 -18.66
CA VAL A 551 9.25 -0.20 -17.71
C VAL A 551 8.67 -1.57 -18.04
N GLU A 552 9.54 -2.56 -18.22
CA GLU A 552 9.14 -3.94 -18.52
C GLU A 552 9.32 -4.82 -17.29
N GLN A 553 10.43 -4.66 -16.56
CA GLN A 553 10.73 -5.48 -15.38
C GLN A 553 11.44 -4.65 -14.30
N ARG A 554 11.31 -5.11 -13.05
CA ARG A 554 11.99 -4.56 -11.89
C ARG A 554 12.62 -5.69 -11.10
N MET A 555 13.88 -5.53 -10.71
CA MET A 555 14.60 -6.45 -9.85
C MET A 555 14.92 -5.73 -8.54
N GLU A 556 14.56 -6.35 -7.42
CA GLU A 556 14.86 -5.83 -6.09
C GLU A 556 16.34 -6.03 -5.76
N GLY A 557 17.05 -4.93 -5.48
CA GLY A 557 18.34 -4.94 -4.79
C GLY A 557 18.17 -4.54 -3.31
N PRO A 558 19.27 -4.51 -2.52
CA PRO A 558 19.20 -4.12 -1.11
C PRO A 558 18.63 -2.71 -0.90
N ASP A 559 19.19 -1.71 -1.59
CA ASP A 559 18.86 -0.28 -1.46
C ASP A 559 18.32 0.36 -2.76
N HIS A 560 18.41 -0.34 -3.89
CA HIS A 560 17.94 0.12 -5.20
C HIS A 560 17.04 -0.91 -5.88
N TRP A 561 16.15 -0.42 -6.74
CA TRP A 561 15.52 -1.19 -7.80
C TRP A 561 16.36 -1.11 -9.06
N ILE A 562 16.62 -2.25 -9.70
CA ILE A 562 17.17 -2.29 -11.06
C ILE A 562 16.00 -2.44 -12.02
N ILE A 563 15.77 -1.40 -12.82
CA ILE A 563 14.63 -1.32 -13.74
C ILE A 563 15.12 -1.64 -15.14
N TYR A 564 14.55 -2.65 -15.78
CA TYR A 564 14.69 -2.88 -17.21
C TYR A 564 13.53 -2.23 -17.96
N ALA A 565 13.86 -1.43 -18.97
CA ALA A 565 12.89 -0.68 -19.75
C ALA A 565 13.14 -0.82 -21.24
N VAL A 566 12.05 -0.96 -22.00
CA VAL A 566 12.06 -0.92 -23.46
C VAL A 566 12.04 0.53 -23.91
N VAL A 567 12.92 0.88 -24.83
CA VAL A 567 12.98 2.21 -25.43
C VAL A 567 12.00 2.25 -26.61
N GLU A 568 11.01 3.13 -26.54
CA GLU A 568 9.94 3.27 -27.53
C GLU A 568 10.12 4.53 -28.39
N GLN A 569 10.78 5.56 -27.86
CA GLN A 569 10.97 6.86 -28.52
C GLN A 569 12.38 7.40 -28.28
N GLY A 570 12.88 8.26 -29.17
CA GLY A 570 14.13 8.97 -28.91
C GLY A 570 14.52 9.97 -29.99
N ASN A 571 15.32 10.96 -29.61
CA ASN A 571 15.90 11.96 -30.52
C ASN A 571 17.25 12.46 -29.96
N VAL A 572 18.10 12.97 -30.85
CA VAL A 572 19.36 13.63 -30.52
C VAL A 572 19.32 15.07 -31.03
N ALA A 573 19.58 16.03 -30.13
CA ALA A 573 19.54 17.45 -30.44
C ALA A 573 20.79 17.91 -31.20
N ASP A 574 21.94 17.33 -30.89
CA ASP A 574 23.23 17.63 -31.51
C ASP A 574 24.02 16.32 -31.72
N ALA A 575 24.19 15.91 -32.98
CA ALA A 575 24.85 14.65 -33.33
C ALA A 575 26.37 14.68 -33.11
N ASP A 576 26.97 15.88 -33.00
CA ASP A 576 28.41 16.06 -32.77
C ASP A 576 28.72 16.27 -31.28
N GLY A 577 27.69 16.45 -30.43
CA GLY A 577 27.82 16.63 -29.00
C GLY A 577 28.19 15.34 -28.25
N SER A 578 28.94 15.49 -27.14
CA SER A 578 29.32 14.36 -26.28
C SER A 578 28.46 14.28 -25.01
N THR A 579 28.18 13.04 -24.58
CA THR A 579 27.51 12.79 -23.30
C THR A 579 28.42 13.13 -22.13
N ALA A 580 27.90 13.84 -21.14
CA ALA A 580 28.60 14.11 -19.88
C ALA A 580 28.88 12.79 -19.13
N VAL A 581 30.08 12.63 -18.58
CA VAL A 581 30.48 11.40 -17.88
C VAL A 581 30.73 11.69 -16.39
N HIS A 582 30.21 10.81 -15.54
CA HIS A 582 30.45 10.87 -14.10
C HIS A 582 31.72 10.10 -13.72
N HIS A 583 32.70 10.80 -13.15
CA HIS A 583 33.90 10.20 -12.58
C HIS A 583 33.91 10.36 -11.05
N ARG A 584 33.87 9.24 -10.34
CA ARG A 584 33.90 9.22 -8.87
C ARG A 584 35.30 8.90 -8.33
N LYS A 585 35.54 9.30 -7.08
CA LYS A 585 36.75 8.90 -6.32
C LYS A 585 36.49 7.72 -5.39
N VAL A 586 35.24 7.53 -5.00
CA VAL A 586 34.73 6.50 -4.06
C VAL A 586 33.37 6.00 -4.56
N GLY A 587 32.97 4.80 -4.15
CA GLY A 587 31.77 4.12 -4.65
C GLY A 587 30.55 4.20 -3.72
N ASN A 588 30.76 4.49 -2.44
CA ASN A 588 29.72 4.46 -1.41
C ASN A 588 28.83 5.71 -1.29
N HIS A 589 29.10 6.79 -2.04
CA HIS A 589 28.21 7.97 -2.13
C HIS A 589 28.42 8.75 -3.44
N TYR A 590 27.50 9.69 -3.69
CA TYR A 590 27.57 10.68 -4.77
C TYR A 590 28.30 11.94 -4.34
#